data_AF-A0A7V9CBR0-F1
#
_entry.id   AF-A0A7V9CBR0-F1
#
_cell.length_a   1.000
_cell.length_b   1.000
_cell.length_c   1.000
_cell.angle_alpha   90.00
_cell.angle_beta   90.00
_cell.angle_gamma   90.00
#
_symmetry.space_group_name_H-M   'P 1'
#
loop_
_entity.id
_entity.type
_entity.pdbx_description
1 polymer ?
#
loop_
_entity_poly.entity_id
_entity_poly.type
_entity_poly.pdbx_seq_one_letter_code
_entity_poly.pdbx_strand_id
1 'polypeptide(L)'
;MMSALNNYSAIKNRNLRDKIQEELRECTHLQEAAQKCARLFYEEFQESVVLTRLFVTLPFKDLPARDKTFVSDLASLREITNLLTDKTPVLSLLGTCGLRAEWNERYKSQGHLGIPLVSASFVESIPMVSRLMSDMGIGLDWFNEWEPNLVIKSLGRSAGVFYVRDAKTRVDQQNRKIVSAQDFVAAHDIKTVFGLGGSYLNGSFVTIIIFTREFVEQSQAEGFMLLVNAFKIATMRLVMQGAIFA
;
A
#
# COMPACT_ATOMS: atom_id res chain seq x y z
N MET A 1 26.54 7.27 -7.08
CA MET A 1 25.32 8.01 -7.49
C MET A 1 24.78 8.68 -6.22
N MET A 2 24.52 9.99 -6.24
CA MET A 2 23.94 10.67 -5.07
C MET A 2 22.51 10.14 -4.87
N SER A 3 22.13 9.82 -3.62
CA SER A 3 20.79 9.34 -3.33
C SER A 3 19.76 10.46 -3.55
N ALA A 4 18.87 10.31 -4.53
CA ALA A 4 17.85 11.33 -4.81
C ALA A 4 16.85 11.45 -3.66
N LEU A 5 16.54 10.32 -3.01
CA LEU A 5 15.59 10.27 -1.90
C LEU A 5 16.19 10.83 -0.61
N ASN A 6 17.41 10.45 -0.21
CA ASN A 6 18.05 10.95 1.02
C ASN A 6 18.37 12.44 0.99
N ASN A 7 18.55 13.01 -0.20
CA ASN A 7 18.81 14.43 -0.38
C ASN A 7 17.55 15.23 -0.76
N TYR A 8 16.38 14.61 -0.72
CA TYR A 8 15.15 15.27 -1.11
C TYR A 8 14.73 16.30 -0.07
N SER A 9 14.79 17.58 -0.45
CA SER A 9 14.60 18.68 0.50
C SER A 9 13.13 18.88 0.89
N ALA A 10 12.91 19.44 2.08
CA ALA A 10 11.57 19.79 2.56
C ALA A 10 10.81 20.74 1.61
N ILE A 11 11.52 21.59 0.85
CA ILE A 11 10.92 22.48 -0.15
C ILE A 11 10.38 21.67 -1.33
N LYS A 12 11.18 20.76 -1.90
CA LYS A 12 10.72 19.90 -2.99
C LYS A 12 9.57 18.99 -2.55
N ASN A 13 9.61 18.52 -1.30
CA ASN A 13 8.53 17.73 -0.72
C ASN A 13 7.21 18.52 -0.61
N ARG A 14 7.26 19.81 -0.23
CA ARG A 14 6.09 20.70 -0.31
C ARG A 14 5.59 20.92 -1.74
N ASN A 15 6.47 21.10 -2.71
CA ASN A 15 6.06 21.28 -4.10
C ASN A 15 5.35 20.03 -4.65
N LEU A 16 5.88 18.83 -4.38
CA LEU A 16 5.23 17.59 -4.78
C LEU A 16 3.89 17.41 -4.07
N ARG A 17 3.80 17.75 -2.78
CA ARG A 17 2.55 17.75 -2.02
C ARG A 17 1.47 18.61 -2.68
N ASP A 18 1.82 19.84 -3.03
CA ASP A 18 0.88 20.80 -3.60
C ASP A 18 0.45 20.34 -5.00
N LYS A 19 1.38 19.81 -5.80
CA LYS A 19 1.09 19.17 -7.10
C LYS A 19 0.12 18.00 -6.96
N ILE A 20 0.34 17.11 -5.98
CA ILE A 20 -0.59 16.00 -5.69
C ILE A 20 -1.97 16.54 -5.34
N GLN A 21 -2.08 17.57 -4.50
CA GLN A 21 -3.39 18.10 -4.15
C GLN A 21 -4.11 18.71 -5.36
N GLU A 22 -3.40 19.46 -6.19
CA GLU A 22 -3.91 20.10 -7.40
C GLU A 22 -4.45 19.06 -8.40
N GLU A 23 -3.61 18.10 -8.80
CA GLU A 23 -3.91 17.09 -9.84
C GLU A 23 -5.04 16.13 -9.45
N LEU A 24 -5.28 15.96 -8.15
CA LEU A 24 -6.29 15.03 -7.63
C LEU A 24 -7.66 15.68 -7.43
N ARG A 25 -7.80 17.01 -7.45
CA ARG A 25 -9.08 17.72 -7.20
C ARG A 25 -10.19 17.30 -8.15
N GLU A 26 -9.85 17.14 -9.43
CA GLU A 26 -10.81 16.84 -10.51
C GLU A 26 -11.08 15.33 -10.65
N CYS A 27 -10.43 14.48 -9.86
CA CYS A 27 -10.67 13.04 -9.92
C CYS A 27 -12.09 12.73 -9.44
N THR A 28 -12.74 11.79 -10.12
CA THR A 28 -14.12 11.38 -9.81
C THR A 28 -14.17 10.10 -8.98
N HIS A 29 -13.10 9.30 -9.00
CA HIS A 29 -13.00 8.04 -8.28
C HIS A 29 -11.64 7.90 -7.59
N LEU A 30 -11.60 7.23 -6.44
CA LEU A 30 -10.37 7.02 -5.68
C LEU A 30 -9.32 6.25 -6.49
N GLN A 31 -9.74 5.29 -7.33
CA GLN A 31 -8.86 4.55 -8.21
C GLN A 31 -8.10 5.47 -9.18
N GLU A 32 -8.81 6.42 -9.81
CA GLU A 32 -8.20 7.40 -10.72
C GLU A 32 -7.16 8.24 -9.96
N ALA A 33 -7.53 8.73 -8.78
CA ALA A 33 -6.66 9.53 -7.95
C ALA A 33 -5.41 8.74 -7.49
N ALA A 34 -5.58 7.49 -7.09
CA ALA A 34 -4.49 6.61 -6.69
C ALA A 34 -3.53 6.35 -7.85
N GLN A 35 -4.05 6.13 -9.05
CA GLN A 35 -3.22 5.92 -10.25
C GLN A 35 -2.43 7.17 -10.62
N LYS A 36 -3.04 8.37 -10.57
CA LYS A 36 -2.34 9.64 -10.77
C LYS A 36 -1.27 9.87 -9.70
N CYS A 37 -1.59 9.63 -8.43
CA CYS A 37 -0.64 9.76 -7.32
C CYS A 37 0.57 8.82 -7.47
N ALA A 38 0.34 7.54 -7.83
CA ALA A 38 1.41 6.58 -8.10
C ALA A 38 2.37 7.09 -9.19
N ARG A 39 1.79 7.66 -10.26
CA ARG A 39 2.54 8.21 -11.38
C ARG A 39 3.36 9.43 -10.98
N LEU A 40 2.76 10.40 -10.28
CA LEU A 40 3.46 11.60 -9.80
C LEU A 40 4.66 11.24 -8.92
N PHE A 41 4.49 10.27 -8.01
CA PHE A 41 5.58 9.76 -7.19
C PHE A 41 6.67 9.09 -8.01
N TYR A 42 6.28 8.21 -8.93
CA TYR A 42 7.24 7.50 -9.78
C TYR A 42 8.03 8.47 -10.65
N GLU A 43 7.38 9.43 -11.31
CA GLU A 43 8.00 10.41 -12.20
C GLU A 43 8.98 11.34 -11.45
N GLU A 44 8.62 11.80 -10.25
CA GLU A 44 9.53 12.64 -9.43
C GLU A 44 10.82 11.90 -9.06
N PHE A 45 10.74 10.59 -8.86
CA PHE A 45 11.84 9.77 -8.34
C PHE A 45 12.28 8.66 -9.30
N GLN A 46 12.07 8.80 -10.61
CA GLN A 46 12.23 7.72 -11.58
C GLN A 46 13.63 7.07 -11.62
N GLU A 47 14.66 7.82 -11.23
CA GLU A 47 16.04 7.32 -11.14
C GLU A 47 16.25 6.37 -9.95
N SER A 48 15.45 6.53 -8.89
CA SER A 48 15.60 5.81 -7.61
C SER A 48 14.48 4.82 -7.36
N VAL A 49 13.26 5.11 -7.81
CA VAL A 49 12.05 4.33 -7.57
C VAL A 49 11.83 3.37 -8.74
N VAL A 50 11.63 2.09 -8.42
CA VAL A 50 11.33 1.04 -9.40
C VAL A 50 9.83 0.84 -9.56
N LEU A 51 9.10 0.93 -8.44
CA LEU A 51 7.68 0.64 -8.38
C LEU A 51 7.05 1.36 -7.20
N THR A 52 5.93 2.03 -7.47
CA THR A 52 5.05 2.66 -6.48
C THR A 52 3.67 1.99 -6.58
N ARG A 53 3.11 1.55 -5.46
CA ARG A 53 1.79 0.91 -5.39
C ARG A 53 0.95 1.57 -4.30
N LEU A 54 -0.29 1.92 -4.62
CA LEU A 54 -1.26 2.44 -3.67
C LEU A 54 -2.36 1.42 -3.41
N PHE A 55 -2.58 1.14 -2.14
CA PHE A 55 -3.60 0.23 -1.66
C PHE A 55 -4.59 0.97 -0.77
N VAL A 56 -5.84 0.51 -0.77
CA VAL A 56 -6.83 0.91 0.23
C VAL A 56 -7.50 -0.34 0.81
N THR A 57 -7.94 -0.28 2.05
CA THR A 57 -8.76 -1.33 2.65
C THR A 57 -10.24 -1.06 2.41
N LEU A 58 -10.94 -2.04 1.87
CA LEU A 58 -12.39 -1.99 1.70
C LEU A 58 -13.05 -3.36 1.93
N PRO A 59 -14.34 -3.41 2.28
CA PRO A 59 -15.06 -4.67 2.40
C PRO A 59 -15.04 -5.47 1.09
N PHE A 60 -14.96 -6.80 1.19
CA PHE A 60 -14.94 -7.72 0.05
C PHE A 60 -16.15 -7.50 -0.88
N LYS A 61 -17.33 -7.24 -0.33
CA LYS A 61 -18.54 -6.96 -1.11
C LYS A 61 -18.44 -5.72 -2.02
N ASP A 62 -17.57 -4.77 -1.68
CA ASP A 62 -17.43 -3.49 -2.40
C ASP A 62 -16.35 -3.56 -3.50
N LEU A 63 -15.67 -4.70 -3.65
CA LEU A 63 -14.72 -4.93 -4.73
C LEU A 63 -15.40 -5.12 -6.09
N PRO A 64 -14.76 -4.69 -7.19
CA PRO A 64 -15.17 -5.06 -8.56
C PRO A 64 -15.20 -6.58 -8.76
N ALA A 65 -16.03 -7.08 -9.67
CA ALA A 65 -16.20 -8.52 -9.90
C ALA A 65 -14.88 -9.25 -10.20
N ARG A 66 -14.00 -8.62 -10.98
CA ARG A 66 -12.67 -9.17 -11.29
C ARG A 66 -11.81 -9.30 -10.03
N ASP A 67 -11.79 -8.27 -9.19
CA ASP A 67 -11.01 -8.25 -7.96
C ASP A 67 -11.56 -9.27 -6.96
N LYS A 68 -12.89 -9.42 -6.88
CA LYS A 68 -13.54 -10.48 -6.09
C LYS A 68 -13.08 -11.85 -6.53
N THR A 69 -13.05 -12.10 -7.84
CA THR A 69 -12.57 -13.39 -8.41
C THR A 69 -11.13 -13.65 -7.99
N PHE A 70 -10.25 -12.66 -8.15
CA PHE A 70 -8.84 -12.78 -7.72
C PHE A 70 -8.71 -13.11 -6.22
N VAL A 71 -9.47 -12.42 -5.37
CA VAL A 71 -9.43 -12.64 -3.92
C VAL A 71 -10.01 -14.01 -3.54
N SER A 72 -11.09 -14.45 -4.20
CA SER A 72 -11.67 -15.78 -4.00
C SER A 72 -10.74 -16.90 -4.44
N ASP A 73 -10.03 -16.72 -5.55
CA ASP A 73 -9.03 -17.68 -6.06
C ASP A 73 -7.85 -17.79 -5.08
N LEU A 74 -7.37 -16.64 -4.60
CA LEU A 74 -6.33 -16.59 -3.56
C LEU A 74 -6.81 -17.27 -2.26
N ALA A 75 -8.04 -17.02 -1.85
CA ALA A 75 -8.62 -17.64 -0.65
C ALA A 75 -8.74 -19.16 -0.78
N SER A 76 -9.11 -19.65 -1.97
CA SER A 76 -9.21 -21.08 -2.28
C SER A 76 -7.82 -21.73 -2.29
N LEU A 77 -6.83 -21.11 -2.94
CA LEU A 77 -5.44 -21.58 -2.97
C LEU A 77 -4.82 -21.68 -1.56
N ARG A 78 -5.30 -20.85 -0.63
CA ARG A 78 -4.82 -20.77 0.75
C ARG A 78 -5.73 -21.48 1.75
N GLU A 79 -6.76 -22.18 1.27
CA GLU A 79 -7.71 -22.95 2.08
C GLU A 79 -8.40 -22.11 3.18
N ILE A 80 -8.70 -20.83 2.88
CA ILE A 80 -9.36 -19.88 3.79
C ILE A 80 -10.71 -19.37 3.26
N THR A 81 -11.28 -20.02 2.25
CA THR A 81 -12.56 -19.59 1.61
C THR A 81 -13.70 -19.48 2.62
N ASN A 82 -13.73 -20.35 3.63
CA ASN A 82 -14.72 -20.34 4.72
C ASN A 82 -14.63 -19.11 5.64
N LEU A 83 -13.50 -18.39 5.63
CA LEU A 83 -13.29 -17.17 6.42
C LEU A 83 -13.65 -15.89 5.64
N LEU A 84 -13.87 -16.01 4.34
CA LEU A 84 -14.20 -14.88 3.48
C LEU A 84 -15.69 -14.55 3.62
N THR A 85 -15.99 -13.31 3.99
CA THR A 85 -17.36 -12.79 4.12
C THR A 85 -17.47 -11.46 3.38
N ASP A 86 -18.69 -11.02 3.11
CA ASP A 86 -18.95 -9.71 2.49
C ASP A 86 -18.30 -8.53 3.23
N LYS A 87 -18.15 -8.66 4.55
CA LYS A 87 -17.54 -7.62 5.40
C LYS A 87 -16.03 -7.74 5.53
N THR A 88 -15.43 -8.84 5.06
CA THR A 88 -13.98 -9.08 5.19
C THR A 88 -13.22 -7.93 4.55
N PRO A 89 -12.35 -7.23 5.31
CA PRO A 89 -11.53 -6.16 4.75
C PRO A 89 -10.51 -6.74 3.79
N VAL A 90 -10.36 -6.11 2.63
CA VAL A 90 -9.38 -6.49 1.61
C VAL A 90 -8.45 -5.31 1.38
N LEU A 91 -7.14 -5.54 1.51
CA LEU A 91 -6.12 -4.61 1.08
C LEU A 91 -6.04 -4.66 -0.46
N SER A 92 -6.74 -3.74 -1.12
CA SER A 92 -6.95 -3.73 -2.57
C SER A 92 -6.06 -2.71 -3.26
N LEU A 93 -5.46 -3.12 -4.39
CA LEU A 93 -4.61 -2.25 -5.21
C LEU A 93 -5.48 -1.28 -6.02
N LEU A 94 -5.25 0.02 -5.85
CA LEU A 94 -5.94 1.07 -6.61
C LEU A 94 -5.07 1.71 -7.69
N GLY A 95 -3.80 1.95 -7.39
CA GLY A 95 -2.86 2.60 -8.30
C GLY A 95 -1.52 1.91 -8.30
N THR A 96 -0.88 1.84 -9.47
CA THR A 96 0.46 1.27 -9.60
C THR A 96 1.22 1.97 -10.72
N CYS A 97 2.48 2.32 -10.49
CA CYS A 97 3.33 2.89 -11.52
C CYS A 97 4.78 2.47 -11.27
N GLY A 98 5.47 2.05 -12.32
CA GLY A 98 6.83 1.57 -12.22
C GLY A 98 7.55 1.48 -13.56
N LEU A 99 8.76 0.93 -13.50
CA LEU A 99 9.69 0.84 -14.62
C LEU A 99 9.15 0.08 -15.83
N ARG A 100 8.34 -0.96 -15.61
CA ARG A 100 7.80 -1.80 -16.69
C ARG A 100 6.40 -1.36 -17.07
N ALA A 101 6.08 -1.42 -18.37
CA ALA A 101 4.78 -1.01 -18.88
C ALA A 101 3.61 -1.77 -18.24
N GLU A 102 3.79 -3.07 -17.95
CA GLU A 102 2.78 -3.90 -17.30
C GLU A 102 2.52 -3.52 -15.83
N TRP A 103 3.41 -2.75 -15.19
CA TRP A 103 3.22 -2.27 -13.82
C TRP A 103 2.46 -0.96 -13.72
N ASN A 104 2.15 -0.33 -14.86
CA ASN A 104 1.47 0.96 -14.92
C ASN A 104 -0.06 0.84 -15.01
N GLU A 105 -0.57 -0.40 -14.98
CA GLU A 105 -2.00 -0.71 -15.01
C GLU A 105 -2.31 -1.77 -13.96
N ARG A 106 -3.21 -1.45 -13.00
CA ARG A 106 -3.60 -2.39 -11.93
C ARG A 106 -4.12 -3.73 -12.49
N TYR A 107 -4.81 -3.68 -13.61
CA TYR A 107 -5.42 -4.83 -14.29
C TYR A 107 -4.41 -5.78 -14.91
N LYS A 108 -3.15 -5.37 -15.05
CA LYS A 108 -2.06 -6.24 -15.50
C LYS A 108 -1.25 -6.81 -14.33
N SER A 109 -1.58 -6.42 -13.09
CA SER A 109 -0.94 -6.94 -11.90
C SER A 109 -1.27 -8.42 -11.71
N GLN A 110 -0.25 -9.27 -11.85
CA GLN A 110 -0.36 -10.72 -11.66
C GLN A 110 -0.39 -11.13 -10.19
N GLY A 111 0.00 -10.23 -9.28
CA GLY A 111 0.03 -10.49 -7.84
C GLY A 111 -0.39 -9.27 -7.03
N HIS A 112 -0.97 -9.51 -5.86
CA HIS A 112 -1.41 -8.48 -4.91
C HIS A 112 -2.42 -7.49 -5.52
N LEU A 113 -3.42 -7.99 -6.25
CA LEU A 113 -4.58 -7.19 -6.65
C LEU A 113 -5.51 -6.94 -5.45
N GLY A 114 -5.67 -7.95 -4.60
CA GLY A 114 -6.34 -7.84 -3.31
C GLY A 114 -5.81 -8.90 -2.33
N ILE A 115 -5.65 -8.53 -1.06
CA ILE A 115 -5.24 -9.46 0.01
C ILE A 115 -6.32 -9.43 1.09
N PRO A 116 -7.04 -10.55 1.32
CA PRO A 116 -8.11 -10.57 2.30
C PRO A 116 -7.52 -10.63 3.72
N LEU A 117 -7.89 -9.70 4.58
CA LEU A 117 -7.44 -9.62 5.97
C LEU A 117 -8.37 -10.45 6.86
N VAL A 118 -8.42 -11.77 6.60
CA VAL A 118 -9.38 -12.69 7.24
C VAL A 118 -9.03 -13.07 8.67
N SER A 119 -7.75 -13.11 9.02
CA SER A 119 -7.27 -13.49 10.35
C SER A 119 -5.83 -13.02 10.57
N ALA A 120 -5.40 -12.95 11.83
CA ALA A 120 -3.99 -12.70 12.18
C ALA A 120 -3.09 -13.78 11.57
N SER A 121 -3.43 -15.07 11.74
CA SER A 121 -2.63 -16.18 11.23
C SER A 121 -2.42 -16.11 9.70
N PHE A 122 -3.45 -15.71 8.95
CA PHE A 122 -3.32 -15.51 7.51
C PHE A 122 -2.41 -14.31 7.19
N VAL A 123 -2.58 -13.19 7.88
CA VAL A 123 -1.73 -12.00 7.69
C VAL A 123 -0.27 -12.31 8.04
N GLU A 124 -0.02 -13.02 9.14
CA GLU A 124 1.30 -13.50 9.57
C GLU A 124 1.93 -14.47 8.58
N SER A 125 1.12 -15.20 7.80
CA SER A 125 1.64 -16.06 6.72
C SER A 125 2.25 -15.27 5.56
N ILE A 126 1.98 -13.96 5.46
CA ILE A 126 2.48 -13.06 4.41
C ILE A 126 3.44 -12.03 5.04
N PRO A 127 4.76 -12.29 5.07
CA PRO A 127 5.73 -11.51 5.86
C PRO A 127 5.67 -9.99 5.61
N MET A 128 5.51 -9.58 4.35
CA MET A 128 5.45 -8.16 3.99
C MET A 128 4.20 -7.47 4.53
N VAL A 129 3.05 -8.15 4.50
CA VAL A 129 1.77 -7.59 4.98
C VAL A 129 1.75 -7.59 6.51
N SER A 130 2.23 -8.65 7.15
CA SER A 130 2.41 -8.68 8.61
C SER A 130 3.29 -7.52 9.07
N ARG A 131 4.43 -7.31 8.39
CA ARG A 131 5.33 -6.20 8.70
C ARG A 131 4.68 -4.83 8.46
N LEU A 132 3.96 -4.66 7.35
CA LEU A 132 3.18 -3.46 7.05
C LEU A 132 2.20 -3.15 8.18
N MET A 133 1.40 -4.12 8.62
CA MET A 133 0.41 -3.90 9.69
C MET A 133 1.11 -3.52 11.01
N SER A 134 2.16 -4.25 11.40
CA SER A 134 2.90 -3.98 12.62
C SER A 134 3.53 -2.57 12.64
N ASP A 135 4.20 -2.16 11.56
CA ASP A 135 4.82 -0.83 11.45
C ASP A 135 3.79 0.32 11.43
N MET A 136 2.54 0.03 11.04
CA MET A 136 1.45 1.01 11.07
C MET A 136 0.82 1.15 12.48
N GLY A 137 1.36 0.47 13.49
CA GLY A 137 0.81 0.50 14.86
C GLY A 137 -0.45 -0.36 15.02
N ILE A 138 -0.68 -1.28 14.08
CA ILE A 138 -1.79 -2.23 14.11
C ILE A 138 -1.23 -3.51 14.74
N GLY A 139 -1.32 -3.61 16.06
CA GLY A 139 -0.99 -4.86 16.76
C GLY A 139 -1.89 -5.98 16.26
N LEU A 140 -1.38 -7.21 16.08
CA LEU A 140 -2.20 -8.31 15.53
C LEU A 140 -3.17 -8.90 16.57
N ASP A 141 -3.11 -8.41 17.81
CA ASP A 141 -3.89 -8.88 18.96
C ASP A 141 -5.42 -8.67 18.81
N TRP A 142 -5.88 -7.80 17.90
CA TRP A 142 -7.32 -7.56 17.69
C TRP A 142 -8.02 -8.55 16.76
N PHE A 143 -7.30 -9.46 16.09
CA PHE A 143 -7.90 -10.48 15.21
C PHE A 143 -8.52 -11.67 15.95
N ASN A 144 -8.28 -11.80 17.27
CA ASN A 144 -8.78 -12.91 18.07
C ASN A 144 -10.30 -12.87 18.27
N GLU A 145 -10.92 -11.71 18.07
CA GLU A 145 -12.37 -11.58 17.97
C GLU A 145 -12.72 -11.45 16.49
N TRP A 146 -13.54 -12.37 15.99
CA TRP A 146 -14.01 -12.51 14.60
C TRP A 146 -14.86 -11.32 14.10
N GLU A 147 -14.44 -10.08 14.35
CA GLU A 147 -15.18 -8.88 14.01
C GLU A 147 -14.42 -8.06 12.96
N PRO A 148 -14.83 -8.16 11.67
CA PRO A 148 -14.35 -7.28 10.59
C PRO A 148 -14.38 -5.78 10.95
N ASN A 149 -15.29 -5.38 11.83
CA ASN A 149 -15.42 -4.01 12.31
C ASN A 149 -14.25 -3.57 13.20
N LEU A 150 -13.63 -4.48 13.96
CA LEU A 150 -12.45 -4.19 14.79
C LEU A 150 -11.21 -3.95 13.90
N VAL A 151 -11.05 -4.73 12.83
CA VAL A 151 -10.00 -4.52 11.81
C VAL A 151 -10.07 -3.08 11.30
N ILE A 152 -11.26 -2.67 10.83
CA ILE A 152 -11.50 -1.36 10.22
C ILE A 152 -11.33 -0.25 11.27
N LYS A 153 -11.74 -0.49 12.52
CA LYS A 153 -11.58 0.48 13.61
C LYS A 153 -10.12 0.68 14.03
N SER A 154 -9.34 -0.40 14.10
CA SER A 154 -7.90 -0.38 14.40
C SER A 154 -7.12 0.26 13.25
N LEU A 155 -7.38 -0.18 12.02
CA LEU A 155 -6.88 0.45 10.81
C LEU A 155 -7.21 1.93 10.81
N GLY A 156 -8.46 2.32 11.09
CA GLY A 156 -8.98 3.69 11.08
C GLY A 156 -8.35 4.70 12.06
N ARG A 157 -7.52 4.23 13.01
CA ARG A 157 -6.77 5.08 13.95
C ARG A 157 -5.27 5.11 13.65
N SER A 158 -4.83 4.38 12.63
CA SER A 158 -3.41 4.21 12.31
C SER A 158 -2.89 5.27 11.34
N ALA A 159 -1.64 5.65 11.57
CA ALA A 159 -0.77 6.34 10.63
C ALA A 159 0.65 5.92 10.95
N GLY A 160 1.47 5.66 9.92
CA GLY A 160 2.80 5.14 10.17
C GLY A 160 3.62 4.94 8.91
N VAL A 161 4.84 4.46 9.12
CA VAL A 161 5.81 4.19 8.09
C VAL A 161 6.21 2.73 8.15
N PHE A 162 5.82 1.97 7.14
CA PHE A 162 6.36 0.64 6.88
C PHE A 162 7.79 0.78 6.37
N TYR A 163 8.74 0.02 6.91
CA TYR A 163 10.14 0.22 6.55
C TYR A 163 10.99 -1.06 6.56
N VAL A 164 11.61 -1.33 5.42
CA VAL A 164 12.56 -2.42 5.16
C VAL A 164 13.81 -1.82 4.52
N ARG A 165 14.82 -1.54 5.35
CA ARG A 165 16.09 -0.93 4.90
C ARG A 165 16.79 -1.73 3.79
N ASP A 166 16.84 -3.05 3.95
CA ASP A 166 17.49 -3.97 3.01
C ASP A 166 16.51 -5.09 2.61
N ALA A 167 15.94 -4.96 1.41
CA ALA A 167 14.96 -5.90 0.86
C ALA A 167 15.56 -7.27 0.52
N LYS A 168 16.89 -7.36 0.36
CA LYS A 168 17.59 -8.61 0.03
C LYS A 168 17.86 -9.43 1.28
N THR A 169 18.26 -8.78 2.38
CA THR A 169 18.72 -9.50 3.57
C THR A 169 17.69 -9.59 4.67
N ARG A 170 16.80 -8.59 4.81
CA ARG A 170 15.92 -8.47 5.98
C ARG A 170 14.92 -9.64 6.09
N VAL A 171 14.84 -10.18 7.31
CA VAL A 171 13.94 -11.28 7.68
C VAL A 171 13.05 -10.89 8.87
N ASP A 172 11.95 -11.61 9.02
CA ASP A 172 11.08 -11.58 10.21
C ASP A 172 11.60 -12.48 11.34
N GLN A 173 10.83 -12.62 12.42
CA GLN A 173 11.19 -13.44 13.58
C GLN A 173 11.25 -14.94 13.26
N GLN A 174 10.56 -15.41 12.22
CA GLN A 174 10.63 -16.79 11.74
C GLN A 174 11.71 -17.00 10.66
N ASN A 175 12.64 -16.04 10.50
CA ASN A 175 13.72 -16.07 9.51
C ASN A 175 13.22 -16.12 8.04
N ARG A 176 12.00 -15.63 7.77
CA ARG A 176 11.46 -15.51 6.41
C ARG A 176 11.79 -14.13 5.86
N LYS A 177 12.11 -14.04 4.57
CA LYS A 177 12.35 -12.74 3.90
C LYS A 177 11.10 -11.88 3.99
N ILE A 178 11.23 -10.64 4.48
CA ILE A 178 10.10 -9.71 4.57
C ILE A 178 9.53 -9.44 3.18
N VAL A 179 10.40 -9.17 2.19
CA VAL A 179 10.01 -9.11 0.79
C VAL A 179 10.22 -10.50 0.18
N SER A 180 9.15 -11.28 0.02
CA SER A 180 9.27 -12.67 -0.46
C SER A 180 9.68 -12.78 -1.93
N ALA A 181 9.36 -11.77 -2.76
CA ALA A 181 9.67 -11.73 -4.19
C ALA A 181 11.16 -11.42 -4.45
N GLN A 182 12.06 -12.33 -4.06
CA GLN A 182 13.51 -12.13 -4.16
C GLN A 182 14.02 -12.05 -5.61
N ASP A 183 13.36 -12.70 -6.57
CA ASP A 183 13.70 -12.55 -7.99
C ASP A 183 13.46 -11.11 -8.47
N PHE A 184 12.38 -10.48 -8.02
CA PHE A 184 12.10 -9.06 -8.29
C PHE A 184 13.13 -8.15 -7.61
N VAL A 185 13.48 -8.43 -6.35
CA VAL A 185 14.51 -7.69 -5.60
C VAL A 185 15.86 -7.75 -6.33
N ALA A 186 16.29 -8.94 -6.74
CA ALA A 186 17.55 -9.14 -7.43
C ALA A 186 17.55 -8.52 -8.83
N ALA A 187 16.51 -8.75 -9.64
CA ALA A 187 16.44 -8.27 -11.02
C ALA A 187 16.39 -6.74 -11.15
N HIS A 188 15.93 -6.05 -10.11
CA HIS A 188 15.76 -4.59 -10.12
C HIS A 188 16.63 -3.85 -9.11
N ASP A 189 17.61 -4.53 -8.49
CA ASP A 189 18.49 -3.98 -7.46
C ASP A 189 17.71 -3.23 -6.36
N ILE A 190 16.62 -3.83 -5.87
CA ILE A 190 15.80 -3.23 -4.82
C ILE A 190 16.59 -3.25 -3.51
N LYS A 191 16.84 -2.07 -2.95
CA LYS A 191 17.57 -1.87 -1.70
C LYS A 191 16.61 -1.61 -0.56
N THR A 192 15.90 -0.48 -0.59
CA THR A 192 14.92 -0.15 0.45
C THR A 192 13.50 -0.32 -0.08
N VAL A 193 12.62 -0.80 0.79
CA VAL A 193 11.18 -0.75 0.58
C VAL A 193 10.57 -0.03 1.77
N PHE A 194 9.76 0.99 1.50
CA PHE A 194 9.05 1.69 2.56
C PHE A 194 7.62 1.97 2.12
N GLY A 195 6.74 2.18 3.09
CA GLY A 195 5.37 2.55 2.82
C GLY A 195 4.87 3.61 3.79
N LEU A 196 3.94 4.42 3.31
CA LEU A 196 3.36 5.55 4.03
C LEU A 196 1.88 5.27 4.16
N GLY A 197 1.37 5.21 5.39
CA GLY A 197 0.00 4.76 5.64
C GLY A 197 -0.79 5.75 6.47
N GLY A 198 -2.10 5.76 6.26
CA GLY A 198 -3.00 6.54 7.11
C GLY A 198 -4.48 6.28 6.85
N SER A 199 -5.27 6.61 7.87
CA SER A 199 -6.71 6.34 7.91
C SER A 199 -7.60 7.46 7.42
N TYR A 200 -8.64 7.14 6.66
CA TYR A 200 -9.77 8.04 6.40
C TYR A 200 -10.78 8.05 7.55
N LEU A 201 -11.66 9.04 7.56
CA LEU A 201 -12.69 9.20 8.60
C LEU A 201 -13.74 8.09 8.61
N ASN A 202 -13.96 7.40 7.48
CA ASN A 202 -14.87 6.25 7.42
C ASN A 202 -14.23 4.93 7.90
N GLY A 203 -12.99 4.98 8.43
CA GLY A 203 -12.24 3.82 8.91
C GLY A 203 -11.45 3.07 7.84
N SER A 204 -11.63 3.39 6.55
CA SER A 204 -10.76 2.82 5.51
C SER A 204 -9.32 3.32 5.67
N PHE A 205 -8.35 2.47 5.38
CA PHE A 205 -6.93 2.76 5.45
C PHE A 205 -6.32 2.78 4.06
N VAL A 206 -5.48 3.77 3.78
CA VAL A 206 -4.68 3.83 2.55
C VAL A 206 -3.21 3.68 2.88
N THR A 207 -2.47 3.00 2.00
CA THR A 207 -1.01 3.02 2.03
C THR A 207 -0.40 3.13 0.65
N ILE A 208 0.69 3.88 0.56
CA ILE A 208 1.58 3.94 -0.60
C ILE A 208 2.81 3.10 -0.27
N ILE A 209 3.17 2.11 -1.08
CA ILE A 209 4.37 1.29 -0.93
C ILE A 209 5.31 1.58 -2.09
N ILE A 210 6.58 1.85 -1.77
CA ILE A 210 7.60 2.34 -2.69
C ILE A 210 8.81 1.40 -2.61
N PHE A 211 9.24 0.90 -3.77
CA PHE A 211 10.39 0.03 -3.94
C PHE A 211 11.52 0.81 -4.62
N THR A 212 12.69 0.90 -3.98
CA THR A 212 13.78 1.78 -4.45
C THR A 212 15.07 1.02 -4.70
N ARG A 213 15.93 1.57 -5.56
CA ARG A 213 17.32 1.10 -5.77
C ARG A 213 18.33 1.76 -4.86
N GLU A 214 17.88 2.51 -3.87
CA GLU A 214 18.73 3.28 -2.96
C GLU A 214 18.51 2.81 -1.53
N PHE A 215 19.57 2.86 -0.71
CA PHE A 215 19.39 2.79 0.73
C PHE A 215 18.83 4.13 1.19
N VAL A 216 17.55 4.14 1.55
CA VAL A 216 16.86 5.35 2.06
C VAL A 216 16.87 5.28 3.57
N GLU A 217 17.28 6.34 4.26
CA GLU A 217 17.21 6.39 5.72
C GLU A 217 15.76 6.46 6.21
N GLN A 218 15.47 5.84 7.37
CA GLN A 218 14.11 5.79 7.89
C GLN A 218 13.55 7.19 8.17
N SER A 219 14.34 8.09 8.74
CA SER A 219 13.95 9.49 8.97
C SER A 219 13.58 10.22 7.68
N GLN A 220 14.21 9.86 6.56
CA GLN A 220 13.86 10.41 5.26
C GLN A 220 12.52 9.83 4.75
N ALA A 221 12.31 8.52 4.92
CA ALA A 221 11.03 7.89 4.61
C ALA A 221 9.87 8.54 5.39
N GLU A 222 10.08 8.83 6.67
CA GLU A 222 9.14 9.55 7.54
C GLU A 222 8.84 10.96 7.03
N GLY A 223 9.81 11.66 6.45
CA GLY A 223 9.62 12.95 5.81
C GLY A 223 8.57 12.94 4.69
N PHE A 224 8.33 11.80 4.04
CA PHE A 224 7.32 11.68 2.98
C PHE A 224 5.89 11.49 3.50
N MET A 225 5.66 11.37 4.82
CA MET A 225 4.32 11.25 5.40
C MET A 225 3.38 12.41 5.03
N LEU A 226 3.95 13.59 4.74
CA LEU A 226 3.16 14.73 4.26
C LEU A 226 2.48 14.48 2.90
N LEU A 227 3.02 13.58 2.08
CA LEU A 227 2.48 13.23 0.76
C LEU A 227 1.27 12.30 0.88
N VAL A 228 1.30 11.28 1.75
CA VAL A 228 0.11 10.45 2.01
C VAL A 228 -1.00 11.28 2.67
N ASN A 229 -0.64 12.25 3.52
CA ASN A 229 -1.62 13.18 4.09
C ASN A 229 -2.25 14.07 3.01
N ALA A 230 -1.48 14.60 2.07
CA ALA A 230 -2.01 15.35 0.94
C ALA A 230 -2.95 14.51 0.05
N PHE A 231 -2.55 13.28 -0.27
CA PHE A 231 -3.41 12.34 -0.98
C PHE A 231 -4.74 12.15 -0.26
N LYS A 232 -4.71 11.88 1.05
CA LYS A 232 -5.92 11.68 1.86
C LYS A 232 -6.81 12.92 1.88
N ILE A 233 -6.24 14.12 2.06
CA ILE A 233 -7.01 15.37 2.05
C ILE A 233 -7.71 15.57 0.70
N ALA A 234 -6.97 15.40 -0.40
CA ALA A 234 -7.52 15.59 -1.75
C ALA A 234 -8.61 14.57 -2.11
N THR A 235 -8.52 13.36 -1.55
CA THR A 235 -9.42 12.25 -1.89
C THR A 235 -10.50 11.96 -0.86
N MET A 236 -10.51 12.68 0.28
CA MET A 236 -11.46 12.45 1.38
C MET A 236 -12.91 12.44 0.88
N ARG A 237 -13.28 13.39 0.02
CA ARG A 237 -14.61 13.47 -0.58
C ARG A 237 -15.02 12.17 -1.29
N LEU A 238 -14.11 11.61 -2.09
CA LEU A 238 -14.35 10.40 -2.89
C LEU A 238 -14.61 9.19 -1.98
N VAL A 239 -13.80 9.07 -0.92
CA VAL A 239 -13.94 8.00 0.07
C VAL A 239 -15.26 8.10 0.83
N MET A 240 -15.64 9.30 1.27
CA MET A 240 -16.89 9.52 1.99
C MET A 240 -18.13 9.31 1.11
N GLN A 241 -18.02 9.51 -0.20
CA GLN A 241 -19.09 9.26 -1.18
C GLN A 241 -19.15 7.79 -1.64
N GLY A 242 -18.18 6.95 -1.26
CA GLY A 242 -18.08 5.58 -1.76
C GLY A 242 -17.63 5.49 -3.23
N ALA A 243 -17.15 6.58 -3.83
CA ALA A 243 -16.65 6.63 -5.21
C ALA A 243 -15.23 6.04 -5.30
N ILE A 244 -15.13 4.72 -5.12
CA ILE A 244 -13.83 4.03 -5.04
C ILE A 244 -13.32 3.60 -6.41
N PHE A 245 -14.08 2.78 -7.12
CA PHE A 245 -13.73 2.26 -8.45
C PHE A 245 -14.56 2.96 -9.52
N ALA A 246 -13.92 3.22 -10.67
CA ALA A 246 -14.56 3.72 -11.88
C ALA A 246 -15.05 2.57 -12.76
#